data_AF-A0A3B3QPJ5-F1
#
_entry.id   AF-A0A3B3QPJ5-F1
#
_cell.length_a   1.000
_cell.length_b   1.000
_cell.length_c   1.000
_cell.angle_alpha   90.00
_cell.angle_beta   90.00
_cell.angle_gamma   90.00
#
_symmetry.space_group_name_H-M   'P 1'
#
loop_
_entity.id
_entity.type
_entity.pdbx_description
1 polymer ?
#
loop_
_entity_poly.entity_id
_entity_poly.type
_entity_poly.pdbx_seq_one_letter_code
_entity_poly.pdbx_strand_id
1 'polypeptide(L)'
;MAARLSEEIKLTKKHEEILAKRTDLLGQMESGCKQQRENREQRVILWQTAQERNATLLQDLQKMEERLSARPLLQPEMISLQTRYWESVEEKIPEWEDFLLGRGPPPSARRGWSSSSLKRKGAPQDRSQVGVTGLPPRASTKCVS
;
A
#
# COMPACT_ATOMS: atom_id res chain seq x y z
N MET A 1 73.11 33.13 2.99
CA MET A 1 72.84 31.79 2.43
C MET A 1 71.86 30.98 3.29
N ALA A 2 71.99 30.94 4.62
CA ALA A 2 71.10 30.18 5.51
C ALA A 2 69.59 30.56 5.43
N ALA A 3 69.25 31.84 5.27
CA ALA A 3 67.85 32.29 5.20
C ALA A 3 67.08 31.71 3.99
N ARG A 4 67.68 31.76 2.79
CA ARG A 4 67.11 31.19 1.56
C ARG A 4 66.88 29.68 1.69
N LEU A 5 67.85 28.99 2.27
CA LEU A 5 67.78 27.55 2.48
C LEU A 5 66.64 27.18 3.47
N SER A 6 66.41 28.02 4.48
CA SER A 6 65.27 27.86 5.39
C SER A 6 63.91 28.05 4.71
N GLU A 7 63.83 28.97 3.74
CA GLU A 7 62.61 29.24 2.98
C GLU A 7 62.32 28.09 2.01
N GLU A 8 63.35 27.56 1.37
CA GLU A 8 63.26 26.42 0.46
C GLU A 8 62.76 25.16 1.18
N ILE A 9 63.29 24.88 2.38
CA ILE A 9 62.79 23.77 3.23
C ILE A 9 61.31 23.96 3.58
N LYS A 10 60.89 25.18 3.94
CA LYS A 10 59.47 25.46 4.25
C LYS A 10 58.58 25.29 3.03
N LEU A 11 59.05 25.68 1.85
CA LEU A 11 58.32 25.55 0.61
C LEU A 11 58.14 24.08 0.22
N THR A 12 59.21 23.27 0.31
CA THR A 12 59.16 21.83 0.06
C THR A 12 58.18 21.14 1.00
N LYS A 13 58.20 21.47 2.30
CA LYS A 13 57.24 20.91 3.26
C LYS A 13 55.79 21.24 2.88
N LYS A 14 55.51 22.50 2.51
CA LYS A 14 54.17 22.89 2.03
C LYS A 14 53.78 22.14 0.75
N HIS A 15 54.73 21.91 -0.15
CA HIS A 15 54.49 21.17 -1.38
C HIS A 15 54.11 19.71 -1.08
N GLU A 16 54.85 19.04 -0.19
CA GLU A 16 54.53 17.69 0.28
C GLU A 16 53.13 17.62 0.91
N GLU A 17 52.78 18.59 1.76
CA GLU A 17 51.44 18.68 2.35
C GLU A 17 50.33 18.86 1.29
N ILE A 18 50.58 19.65 0.24
CA ILE A 18 49.63 19.81 -0.87
C ILE A 18 49.50 18.50 -1.65
N LEU A 19 50.61 17.82 -1.92
CA LEU A 19 50.60 16.53 -2.62
C LEU A 19 49.83 15.47 -1.84
N ALA A 20 50.05 15.36 -0.52
CA ALA A 20 49.33 14.43 0.34
C ALA A 20 47.82 14.69 0.33
N LYS A 21 47.39 15.96 0.47
CA LYS A 21 45.97 16.32 0.37
C LYS A 21 45.38 15.98 -0.99
N ARG A 22 46.14 16.17 -2.07
CA ARG A 22 45.71 15.84 -3.43
C ARG A 22 45.52 14.34 -3.59
N THR A 23 46.45 13.51 -3.11
CA THR A 23 46.34 12.05 -3.19
C THR A 23 45.13 11.55 -2.40
N ASP A 24 44.89 12.10 -1.21
CA ASP A 24 43.74 11.72 -0.39
C ASP A 24 42.42 12.08 -1.07
N LEU A 25 42.31 13.29 -1.62
CA LEU A 25 41.11 13.73 -2.33
C LEU A 25 40.86 12.89 -3.58
N LEU A 26 41.91 12.57 -4.35
CA LEU A 26 41.78 11.71 -5.53
C LEU A 26 41.31 10.31 -5.15
N GLY A 27 41.84 9.73 -4.07
CA GLY A 27 41.37 8.43 -3.55
C GLY A 27 39.89 8.46 -3.12
N GLN A 28 39.45 9.53 -2.47
CA GLN A 28 38.05 9.73 -2.10
C GLN A 28 37.15 9.86 -3.35
N MET A 29 37.57 10.63 -4.35
CA MET A 29 36.82 10.78 -5.60
C MET A 29 36.72 9.45 -6.36
N GLU A 30 37.81 8.69 -6.43
CA GLU A 30 37.82 7.39 -7.11
C GLU A 30 36.89 6.38 -6.43
N SER A 31 36.94 6.29 -5.11
CA SER A 31 36.04 5.42 -4.34
C SER A 31 34.57 5.83 -4.48
N GLY A 32 34.27 7.14 -4.43
CA GLY A 32 32.92 7.66 -4.67
C GLY A 32 32.40 7.33 -6.07
N CYS A 33 33.22 7.48 -7.10
CA CYS A 33 32.88 7.11 -8.47
C CYS A 33 32.62 5.60 -8.63
N LYS A 34 33.45 4.74 -8.00
CA LYS A 34 33.26 3.28 -8.01
C LYS A 34 31.94 2.90 -7.34
N GLN A 35 31.69 3.38 -6.12
CA GLN A 35 30.45 3.12 -5.40
C GLN A 35 29.21 3.59 -6.18
N GLN A 36 29.28 4.78 -6.79
CA GLN A 36 28.17 5.30 -7.58
C GLN A 36 27.88 4.41 -8.80
N ARG A 37 28.91 3.88 -9.45
CA ARG A 37 28.78 2.96 -10.58
C ARG A 37 28.12 1.66 -10.13
N GLU A 38 28.62 1.03 -9.08
CA GLU A 38 28.06 -0.20 -8.53
C GLU A 38 26.58 -0.02 -8.14
N ASN A 39 26.23 1.09 -7.48
CA ASN A 39 24.84 1.39 -7.13
C ASN A 39 23.95 1.56 -8.38
N ARG A 40 24.47 2.13 -9.47
CA ARG A 40 23.73 2.24 -10.73
C ARG A 40 23.50 0.87 -11.36
N GLU A 41 24.54 0.04 -11.43
CA GLU A 41 24.47 -1.32 -11.96
C GLU A 41 23.47 -2.17 -11.17
N GLN A 42 23.54 -2.13 -9.83
CA GLN A 42 22.59 -2.83 -8.96
C GLN A 42 21.15 -2.37 -9.20
N ARG A 43 20.90 -1.06 -9.35
CA ARG A 43 19.56 -0.54 -9.66
C ARG A 43 19.05 -1.02 -11.01
N VAL A 44 19.91 -1.08 -12.03
CA VAL A 44 19.55 -1.60 -13.35
C VAL A 44 19.15 -3.07 -13.26
N ILE A 45 19.94 -3.88 -12.56
CA ILE A 45 19.64 -5.31 -12.35
C ILE A 45 18.30 -5.48 -11.64
N LEU A 46 18.09 -4.79 -10.51
CA LEU A 46 16.84 -4.85 -9.76
C LEU A 46 15.63 -4.44 -10.61
N TRP A 47 15.78 -3.37 -11.40
CA TRP A 47 14.74 -2.90 -12.29
C TRP A 47 14.44 -3.92 -13.40
N GLN A 48 15.47 -4.48 -14.05
CA GLN A 48 15.31 -5.52 -15.07
C GLN A 48 14.62 -6.76 -14.51
N THR A 49 15.05 -7.27 -13.35
CA THR A 49 14.41 -8.42 -12.70
C THR A 49 12.95 -8.14 -12.33
N ALA A 50 12.65 -6.93 -11.81
CA ALA A 50 11.28 -6.54 -11.53
C ALA A 50 10.45 -6.44 -12.82
N GLN A 51 11.02 -5.90 -13.89
CA GLN A 51 10.36 -5.80 -15.19
C GLN A 51 10.05 -7.18 -15.79
N GLU A 52 11.00 -8.11 -15.78
CA GLU A 52 10.82 -9.48 -16.25
C GLU A 52 9.73 -10.20 -15.44
N ARG A 53 9.78 -10.11 -14.11
CA ARG A 53 8.75 -10.66 -13.24
C ARG A 53 7.37 -10.07 -13.55
N ASN A 54 7.28 -8.75 -13.72
CA ASN A 54 6.03 -8.07 -14.02
C ASN A 54 5.48 -8.47 -15.39
N ALA A 55 6.34 -8.62 -16.39
CA ALA A 55 5.93 -9.09 -17.72
C ALA A 55 5.31 -10.49 -17.66
N THR A 56 5.95 -11.42 -16.93
CA THR A 56 5.41 -12.78 -16.72
C THR A 56 4.06 -12.74 -16.00
N LEU A 57 3.94 -11.95 -14.92
CA LEU A 57 2.67 -11.82 -14.20
C LEU A 57 1.55 -11.25 -15.06
N LEU A 58 1.84 -10.24 -15.88
CA LEU A 58 0.86 -9.67 -16.82
C LEU A 58 0.43 -10.69 -17.86
N GLN A 59 1.36 -11.49 -18.38
CA GLN A 59 1.03 -12.54 -19.33
C GLN A 59 0.12 -13.61 -18.70
N ASP A 60 0.40 -14.01 -17.47
CA ASP A 60 -0.42 -14.99 -16.76
C ASP A 60 -1.81 -14.45 -16.40
N LEU A 61 -1.90 -13.16 -16.01
CA LEU A 61 -3.17 -12.48 -15.81
C LEU A 61 -3.99 -12.42 -17.09
N GLN A 62 -3.37 -12.06 -18.22
CA GLN A 62 -4.04 -12.04 -19.52
C GLN A 62 -4.56 -13.44 -19.90
N LYS A 63 -3.75 -14.49 -19.73
CA LYS A 63 -4.21 -15.87 -19.98
C LYS A 63 -5.39 -16.24 -19.08
N MET A 64 -5.36 -15.85 -17.81
CA MET A 64 -6.48 -16.10 -16.90
C MET A 64 -7.74 -15.35 -17.35
N GLU A 65 -7.61 -14.09 -17.73
CA GLU A 65 -8.70 -13.28 -18.27
C GLU A 65 -9.27 -13.87 -19.56
N GLU A 66 -8.43 -14.29 -20.51
CA GLU A 66 -8.87 -14.97 -21.74
C GLU A 66 -9.64 -16.26 -21.46
N ARG A 67 -9.21 -17.05 -20.46
CA ARG A 67 -9.93 -18.27 -20.06
C ARG A 67 -11.27 -17.97 -19.39
N LEU A 68 -11.33 -16.89 -18.62
CA LEU A 68 -12.55 -16.44 -17.97
C LEU A 68 -13.52 -15.79 -18.96
N SER A 69 -13.03 -15.07 -19.98
CA SER A 69 -13.86 -14.43 -21.00
C SER A 69 -14.35 -15.43 -22.05
N ALA A 70 -13.54 -16.42 -22.42
CA ALA A 70 -13.94 -17.49 -23.34
C ALA A 70 -14.99 -18.44 -22.76
N ARG A 71 -15.16 -18.45 -21.43
CA ARG A 71 -16.17 -19.27 -20.74
C ARG A 71 -17.25 -18.36 -20.19
N PRO A 72 -18.53 -18.49 -20.62
CA PRO A 72 -19.62 -17.84 -19.91
C PRO A 72 -19.61 -18.31 -18.46
N LEU A 73 -19.17 -17.43 -17.54
CA LEU A 73 -19.01 -17.75 -16.12
C LEU A 73 -20.35 -18.07 -15.47
N LEU A 74 -21.43 -17.53 -16.01
CA LEU A 74 -22.81 -17.70 -15.54
C LEU A 74 -23.72 -17.99 -16.73
N GLN A 75 -24.70 -18.87 -16.53
CA GLN A 75 -25.75 -19.09 -17.52
C GLN A 75 -26.54 -17.77 -17.73
N PRO A 76 -27.06 -17.51 -18.95
CA PRO A 76 -27.82 -16.29 -19.25
C PRO A 76 -28.94 -16.01 -18.25
N GLU A 77 -29.62 -17.04 -17.75
CA GLU A 77 -30.65 -16.94 -16.72
C GLU A 77 -30.11 -16.35 -15.42
N MET A 78 -28.92 -16.77 -14.98
CA MET A 78 -28.29 -16.28 -13.75
C MET A 78 -27.85 -14.82 -13.91
N ILE A 79 -27.34 -14.44 -15.08
CA ILE A 79 -27.00 -13.04 -15.40
C ILE A 79 -28.29 -12.19 -15.35
N SER A 80 -29.37 -12.65 -15.98
CA SER A 80 -30.67 -11.95 -15.96
C SER A 80 -31.24 -11.77 -14.56
N LEU A 81 -31.00 -12.74 -13.67
CA LEU A 81 -31.44 -12.68 -12.29
C LEU A 81 -30.59 -11.69 -11.48
N GLN A 82 -29.27 -11.72 -11.66
CA GLN A 82 -28.35 -10.80 -11.01
C GLN A 82 -28.64 -9.35 -11.40
N THR A 83 -28.83 -9.07 -12.69
CA THR A 83 -29.19 -7.72 -13.17
C THR A 83 -30.49 -7.23 -12.54
N ARG A 84 -31.56 -8.04 -12.61
CA ARG A 84 -32.86 -7.68 -11.98
C ARG A 84 -32.76 -7.53 -10.45
N TYR A 85 -31.90 -8.31 -9.80
CA TYR A 85 -31.64 -8.19 -8.38
C TYR A 85 -30.99 -6.84 -8.06
N TRP A 86 -29.93 -6.45 -8.78
CA TRP A 86 -29.27 -5.17 -8.55
C TRP A 86 -30.18 -3.97 -8.89
N GLU A 87 -30.99 -4.06 -9.96
CA GLU A 87 -32.04 -3.07 -10.25
C GLU A 87 -33.04 -2.93 -9.09
N SER A 88 -33.51 -4.04 -8.53
CA SER A 88 -34.40 -4.04 -7.36
C SER A 88 -33.73 -3.47 -6.10
N VAL A 89 -32.44 -3.75 -5.91
CA VAL A 89 -31.66 -3.14 -4.81
C VAL A 89 -31.56 -1.63 -5.00
N GLU A 90 -31.22 -1.15 -6.19
CA GLU A 90 -31.15 0.28 -6.52
C GLU A 90 -32.50 0.99 -6.34
N GLU A 91 -33.61 0.34 -6.72
CA GLU A 91 -34.96 0.86 -6.50
C GLU A 91 -35.28 0.99 -5.00
N LYS A 92 -34.80 0.05 -4.18
CA LYS A 92 -35.09 0.02 -2.74
C LYS A 92 -34.10 0.84 -1.91
N ILE A 93 -32.89 1.12 -2.38
CA ILE A 93 -31.88 1.91 -1.66
C ILE A 93 -32.43 3.22 -1.08
N PRO A 94 -33.22 4.04 -1.82
CA PRO A 94 -33.81 5.27 -1.29
C PRO A 94 -34.74 5.04 -0.09
N GLU A 95 -35.52 3.95 -0.07
CA GLU A 95 -36.37 3.62 1.08
C GLU A 95 -35.52 3.37 2.34
N TRP A 96 -34.33 2.81 2.17
CA TRP A 96 -33.40 2.46 3.24
C TRP A 96 -32.44 3.59 3.61
N GLU A 97 -32.36 4.67 2.85
CA GLU A 97 -31.35 5.73 3.00
C GLU A 97 -31.30 6.31 4.43
N ASP A 98 -32.44 6.70 4.98
CA ASP A 98 -32.52 7.26 6.34
C ASP A 98 -32.09 6.26 7.41
N PHE A 99 -32.41 4.97 7.24
CA PHE A 99 -32.01 3.92 8.17
C PHE A 99 -30.51 3.61 8.06
N LEU A 100 -29.99 3.46 6.83
CA LEU A 100 -28.58 3.21 6.57
C LEU A 100 -27.68 4.36 7.04
N LEU A 101 -28.22 5.58 7.07
CA LEU A 101 -27.54 6.77 7.58
C LEU A 101 -27.82 7.03 9.07
N GLY A 102 -28.54 6.14 9.77
CA GLY A 102 -28.80 6.22 11.20
C GLY A 102 -29.79 7.31 11.63
N ARG A 103 -30.54 7.87 10.68
CA ARG A 103 -31.48 8.98 10.86
C ARG A 103 -32.93 8.55 11.10
N GLY A 104 -33.25 7.28 10.85
CA GLY A 104 -34.62 6.78 10.98
C GLY A 104 -34.72 5.30 11.30
N PRO A 105 -35.92 4.84 11.70
CA PRO A 105 -36.20 3.42 11.85
C PRO A 105 -36.21 2.72 10.48
N PRO A 106 -35.97 1.40 10.43
CA PRO A 106 -35.95 0.65 9.18
C PRO A 106 -37.31 0.72 8.45
N PRO A 107 -37.34 0.63 7.11
CA PRO A 107 -38.57 0.83 6.33
C PRO A 107 -39.71 -0.13 6.69
N SER A 108 -39.37 -1.34 7.17
CA SER A 108 -40.32 -2.34 7.67
C SER A 108 -40.99 -1.96 9.00
N ALA A 109 -40.40 -1.04 9.78
CA ALA A 109 -41.01 -0.51 11.01
C ALA A 109 -41.96 0.68 10.74
N ARG A 110 -41.89 1.28 9.54
CA ARG A 110 -42.70 2.46 9.16
C ARG A 110 -44.12 2.09 8.71
N ARG A 111 -44.30 0.91 8.11
CA ARG A 111 -45.62 0.31 7.85
C ARG A 111 -46.05 -0.45 9.11
N GLY A 112 -46.79 0.24 9.97
CA GLY A 112 -47.24 -0.19 11.29
C GLY A 112 -47.49 -1.69 11.43
N TRP A 113 -46.47 -2.42 11.86
CA TRP A 113 -46.67 -3.67 12.58
C TRP A 113 -46.99 -3.24 14.01
N SER A 114 -48.27 -3.02 14.30
CA SER A 114 -48.73 -2.91 15.67
C SER A 114 -48.63 -4.30 16.30
N SER A 115 -47.43 -4.70 16.70
CA SER A 115 -47.25 -5.80 17.65
C SER A 115 -47.60 -5.29 19.05
N SER A 116 -48.88 -4.98 19.24
CA SER A 116 -49.50 -4.96 20.55
C SER A 116 -49.54 -6.39 21.07
N SER A 117 -48.41 -6.91 21.58
CA SER A 117 -48.34 -8.00 22.55
C SER A 117 -46.92 -8.57 22.67
N LEU A 118 -46.05 -7.90 23.41
CA LEU A 118 -45.15 -8.64 24.30
C LEU A 118 -44.95 -7.85 25.59
N LYS A 119 -45.80 -8.20 26.55
CA LYS A 119 -45.70 -7.85 27.97
C LYS A 119 -44.25 -8.03 28.41
N ARG A 120 -43.60 -6.93 28.79
CA ARG A 120 -42.43 -6.96 29.66
C ARG A 120 -42.84 -7.53 31.01
N LYS A 121 -42.27 -8.67 31.39
CA LYS A 121 -42.15 -9.08 32.79
C LYS A 121 -40.95 -10.01 32.96
N GLY A 122 -40.01 -9.62 33.83
CA GLY A 122 -38.90 -10.45 34.30
C GLY A 122 -37.51 -9.95 33.90
N ALA A 123 -36.72 -9.52 34.89
CA ALA A 123 -35.32 -9.11 34.79
C ALA A 123 -34.36 -10.31 34.91
N PRO A 124 -33.06 -10.09 35.19
CA PRO A 124 -31.95 -9.90 34.27
C PRO A 124 -31.10 -11.17 34.12
N GLN A 125 -30.45 -11.39 32.97
CA GLN A 125 -29.40 -12.40 32.89
C GLN A 125 -28.23 -11.96 32.03
N ASP A 126 -27.15 -11.71 32.76
CA ASP A 126 -25.75 -11.71 32.37
C ASP A 126 -25.41 -12.91 31.47
N ARG A 127 -24.76 -12.64 30.33
CA ARG A 127 -23.87 -13.57 29.61
C ARG A 127 -23.24 -12.88 28.40
N SER A 128 -22.00 -12.44 28.62
CA SER A 128 -20.83 -12.70 27.79
C SER A 128 -20.88 -12.29 26.32
N GLN A 129 -20.16 -11.20 26.04
CA GLN A 129 -19.63 -10.85 24.74
C GLN A 129 -18.82 -12.02 24.15
N VAL A 130 -19.21 -12.48 22.96
CA VAL A 130 -18.40 -13.34 22.10
C VAL A 130 -18.16 -12.60 20.79
N GLY A 131 -16.91 -12.20 20.59
CA GLY A 131 -16.19 -12.10 19.31
C GLY A 131 -16.85 -11.39 18.13
N VAL A 132 -16.53 -10.10 17.95
CA VAL A 132 -16.50 -9.48 16.62
C VAL A 132 -15.05 -9.49 16.15
N THR A 133 -14.62 -10.59 15.54
CA THR A 133 -13.42 -10.63 14.71
C THR A 133 -13.88 -10.47 13.27
N GLY A 134 -13.74 -9.27 12.72
CA GLY A 134 -14.23 -8.99 11.37
C GLY A 134 -13.78 -7.67 10.78
N LEU A 135 -12.70 -7.06 11.31
CA LEU A 135 -12.10 -5.89 10.69
C LEU A 135 -10.62 -6.17 10.41
N PRO A 136 -10.14 -5.92 9.18
CA PRO A 136 -8.73 -6.10 8.83
C PRO A 136 -7.87 -5.08 9.58
N PRO A 137 -6.68 -5.47 10.06
CA PRO A 137 -5.81 -4.56 10.79
C PRO A 137 -5.29 -3.45 9.87
N ARG A 138 -5.67 -2.20 10.17
CA ARG A 138 -5.02 -1.01 9.60
C ARG A 138 -3.61 -0.88 10.20
N ALA A 139 -2.61 -0.72 9.34
CA ALA A 139 -1.25 -0.40 9.75
C ALA A 139 -1.23 0.93 10.51
N SER A 140 -0.88 0.89 11.81
CA SER A 140 -0.58 2.10 12.58
C SER A 140 0.86 2.51 12.31
N THR A 141 1.06 3.65 11.66
CA THR A 141 2.32 4.38 11.68
C THR A 141 2.52 4.98 13.08
N LYS A 142 3.32 4.32 13.92
CA LYS A 142 3.92 4.97 15.07
C LYS A 142 5.24 5.58 14.61
N CYS A 143 5.24 6.90 14.41
CA CYS A 143 6.46 7.68 14.47
C CYS A 143 7.02 7.54 15.90
N VAL A 144 8.24 7.05 16.03
CA VAL A 144 9.02 7.17 17.26
C VAL A 144 10.04 8.27 17.01
N SER A 145 9.99 9.28 17.87
CA SER A 145 10.98 10.36 17.98
C SER A 145 12.25 9.88 18.67
#